data_AF-A0A929GDA2-F1
#
_entry.id   AF-A0A929GDA2-F1
#
_cell.length_a   1.000
_cell.length_b   1.000
_cell.length_c   1.000
_cell.angle_alpha   90.00
_cell.angle_beta   90.00
_cell.angle_gamma   90.00
#
_symmetry.space_group_name_H-M   'P 1'
#
loop_
_entity.id
_entity.type
_entity.pdbx_description
1 polymer ?
#
loop_
_entity_poly.entity_id
_entity_poly.type
_entity_poly.pdbx_seq_one_letter_code
_entity_poly.pdbx_strand_id
1 'polypeptide(L)'
;WCVYSCLTGAMSKDPASGIVTVDPEKCIGCWTCLIACPYGVLTRDISHSVVAKCDLCPGLTIPVCVANCPNEALMLSADEEAKVLNSG
;
A
#
# COMPACT_ATOMS: atom_id res chain seq x y z
N TRP A 1 5.64 6.54 7.04
CA TRP A 1 4.80 6.71 8.25
C TRP A 1 4.28 5.39 8.78
N CYS A 2 3.39 4.70 8.06
CA CYS A 2 2.76 3.45 8.53
C CYS A 2 3.76 2.35 8.94
N VAL A 3 4.85 2.16 8.19
CA VAL A 3 5.94 1.22 8.55
C VAL A 3 6.59 1.61 9.88
N TYR A 4 7.00 2.88 10.01
CA TYR A 4 7.66 3.39 11.21
C TYR A 4 6.78 3.40 12.46
N SER A 5 5.46 3.58 12.31
CA SER A 5 4.52 3.60 13.43
C SER A 5 3.98 2.22 13.82
N CYS A 6 4.36 1.17 13.10
CA CYS A 6 3.90 -0.19 13.38
C CYS A 6 4.61 -0.75 14.61
N LEU A 7 3.87 -0.93 15.71
CA LEU A 7 4.41 -1.36 17.00
C LEU A 7 4.99 -2.79 16.99
N THR A 8 4.46 -3.65 16.12
CA THR A 8 4.83 -5.07 16.06
C THR A 8 5.75 -5.41 14.90
N GLY A 9 6.09 -4.43 14.05
CA GLY A 9 6.83 -4.68 12.82
C GLY A 9 6.06 -5.49 11.77
N ALA A 10 4.72 -5.54 11.86
CA ALA A 10 3.88 -6.18 10.85
C ALA A 10 3.95 -5.49 9.47
N MET A 11 4.37 -4.23 9.41
CA MET A 11 4.54 -3.51 8.15
C MET A 11 6.00 -3.39 7.76
N SER A 12 6.32 -3.68 6.51
CA SER A 12 7.65 -3.51 5.93
C SER A 12 7.56 -2.86 4.56
N LYS A 13 8.64 -2.19 4.15
CA LYS A 13 8.80 -1.68 2.79
C LYS A 13 9.89 -2.49 2.11
N ASP A 14 9.56 -3.09 0.97
CA ASP A 14 10.55 -3.77 0.14
C ASP A 14 11.52 -2.74 -0.47
N PRO A 15 12.84 -2.88 -0.29
CA PRO A 15 13.81 -1.89 -0.73
C PRO A 15 13.98 -1.85 -2.26
N ALA A 16 13.66 -2.93 -2.97
CA ALA A 16 13.84 -3.02 -4.42
C ALA A 16 12.66 -2.42 -5.19
N SER A 17 11.43 -2.82 -4.81
CA SER A 17 10.18 -2.39 -5.45
C SER A 17 9.53 -1.17 -4.80
N GLY A 18 9.93 -0.84 -3.56
CA GLY A 18 9.30 0.21 -2.78
C GLY A 18 7.89 -0.11 -2.26
N ILE A 19 7.38 -1.32 -2.52
CA ILE A 19 6.05 -1.75 -2.08
C ILE A 19 6.06 -1.91 -0.57
N VAL A 20 5.05 -1.34 0.08
CA VAL A 20 4.79 -1.61 1.50
C VAL A 20 3.88 -2.83 1.59
N THR A 21 4.06 -3.73 2.55
CA THR A 21 3.17 -4.88 2.80
C THR A 21 2.74 -4.95 4.28
N VAL A 22 1.79 -5.81 4.59
CA VAL A 22 1.31 -6.09 5.94
C VAL A 22 1.36 -7.60 6.15
N ASP A 23 2.05 -8.03 7.20
CA ASP A 23 2.02 -9.39 7.71
C ASP A 23 0.81 -9.54 8.67
N PRO A 24 -0.25 -10.25 8.27
CA PRO A 24 -1.46 -10.37 9.09
C PRO A 24 -1.22 -11.16 10.38
N GLU A 25 -0.23 -12.05 10.42
CA GLU A 25 0.07 -12.86 11.62
C GLU A 25 0.72 -12.00 12.73
N LYS A 26 1.41 -10.93 12.34
CA LYS A 26 2.02 -9.98 13.29
C LYS A 26 1.12 -8.78 13.59
N CYS A 27 0.05 -8.57 12.83
CA CYS A 27 -0.81 -7.41 12.99
C CYS A 27 -1.79 -7.61 14.15
N ILE A 28 -1.66 -6.78 15.20
CA ILE A 28 -2.52 -6.85 16.40
C ILE A 28 -3.72 -5.90 16.37
N GLY A 29 -4.01 -5.26 15.22
CA GLY A 29 -5.12 -4.32 15.11
C GLY A 29 -5.02 -3.10 16.03
N CYS A 30 -3.81 -2.56 16.27
CA CYS A 30 -3.62 -1.38 17.14
C CYS A 30 -4.03 -0.04 16.48
N TRP A 31 -4.20 -0.03 15.15
CA TRP A 31 -4.60 1.13 14.34
C TRP A 31 -3.67 2.34 14.37
N THR A 32 -2.50 2.27 15.02
CA THR A 32 -1.51 3.35 15.04
C THR A 32 -1.07 3.76 13.63
N CYS A 33 -0.97 2.81 12.70
CA CYS A 33 -0.64 3.07 11.31
C CYS A 33 -1.71 3.88 10.55
N LEU A 34 -2.99 3.78 10.94
CA LEU A 34 -4.06 4.59 10.35
C LEU A 34 -3.92 6.05 10.78
N ILE A 35 -3.75 6.27 12.09
CA ILE A 35 -3.61 7.62 12.67
C ILE A 35 -2.35 8.32 12.15
N ALA A 36 -1.25 7.58 12.01
CA ALA A 36 0.01 8.12 11.54
C ALA A 36 0.04 8.44 10.04
N CYS A 37 -0.91 7.94 9.24
CA CYS A 37 -0.87 8.11 7.80
C CYS A 37 -1.47 9.47 7.39
N PRO A 38 -0.67 10.40 6.80
CA PRO A 38 -1.19 11.70 6.38
C PRO A 38 -2.16 11.61 5.20
N TYR A 39 -2.12 10.50 4.44
CA TYR A 39 -2.95 10.29 3.26
C TYR A 39 -4.25 9.54 3.54
N GLY A 40 -4.42 8.97 4.74
CA GLY A 40 -5.64 8.22 5.09
C GLY A 40 -5.93 6.99 4.23
N VAL A 41 -4.91 6.39 3.59
CA VAL A 41 -5.09 5.31 2.59
C VAL A 41 -5.21 3.90 3.17
N LEU A 42 -5.12 3.75 4.50
CA LEU A 42 -5.24 2.45 5.17
C LEU A 42 -6.67 2.23 5.68
N THR A 43 -7.17 1.02 5.56
CA THR A 43 -8.50 0.63 6.01
C THR A 43 -8.42 -0.48 7.06
N ARG A 44 -9.51 -0.68 7.81
CA ARG A 44 -9.61 -1.78 8.77
C ARG A 44 -10.31 -2.95 8.10
N ASP A 45 -9.67 -4.10 8.07
CA ASP A 45 -10.35 -5.36 7.84
C ASP A 45 -10.89 -5.84 9.19
N ILE A 46 -12.18 -5.56 9.44
CA ILE A 46 -12.83 -5.90 10.70
C ILE A 46 -13.00 -7.41 10.87
N SER A 47 -13.15 -8.15 9.77
CA SER A 47 -13.35 -9.60 9.80
C SER A 47 -12.11 -10.32 10.31
N HIS A 48 -10.91 -9.85 9.93
CA HIS A 48 -9.65 -10.43 10.37
C HIS A 48 -8.96 -9.64 11.49
N SER A 49 -9.55 -8.50 11.90
CA SER A 49 -8.96 -7.59 12.90
C SER A 49 -7.55 -7.11 12.53
N VAL A 50 -7.27 -6.95 11.24
CA VAL A 50 -5.99 -6.45 10.70
C VAL A 50 -6.17 -5.18 9.90
N VAL A 51 -5.07 -4.50 9.62
CA VAL A 51 -5.06 -3.35 8.70
C VAL A 51 -4.93 -3.85 7.26
N ALA A 52 -5.74 -3.28 6.37
CA ALA A 52 -5.66 -3.51 4.94
C ALA A 52 -5.15 -2.26 4.22
N LYS A 53 -4.38 -2.48 3.16
CA LYS A 53 -3.89 -1.45 2.24
C LYS A 53 -3.49 -2.10 0.91
N CYS A 54 -3.47 -1.31 -0.17
CA CYS A 54 -3.00 -1.77 -1.48
C CYS A 54 -1.62 -2.45 -1.39
N ASP A 55 -1.50 -3.68 -1.88
CA ASP A 55 -0.30 -4.52 -1.90
C ASP A 55 0.36 -4.61 -3.29
N LEU A 56 -0.16 -3.82 -4.24
CA LEU A 56 0.23 -3.82 -5.64
C LEU A 56 0.02 -5.17 -6.35
N CYS A 57 -0.97 -5.97 -5.92
CA CYS A 57 -1.40 -7.20 -6.58
C CYS A 57 -0.24 -8.22 -6.77
N PRO A 58 0.27 -8.83 -5.69
CA PRO A 58 1.40 -9.74 -5.76
C PRO A 58 1.16 -10.89 -6.75
N GLY A 59 2.17 -11.19 -7.56
CA GLY A 59 2.12 -12.24 -8.58
C GLY A 59 1.50 -11.83 -9.91
N LEU A 60 0.97 -10.61 -10.04
CA LEU A 60 0.48 -10.07 -11.30
C LEU A 60 1.46 -9.06 -11.90
N THR A 61 1.65 -9.11 -13.21
CA THR A 61 2.43 -8.10 -13.94
C THR A 61 1.67 -6.78 -14.11
N ILE A 62 0.33 -6.86 -14.20
CA ILE A 62 -0.55 -5.70 -14.29
C ILE A 62 -1.55 -5.78 -13.13
N PRO A 63 -1.59 -4.78 -12.22
CA PRO A 63 -2.56 -4.72 -11.15
C PRO A 63 -4.00 -4.76 -11.65
N VAL A 64 -4.88 -5.43 -10.90
CA VAL A 64 -6.28 -5.61 -11.30
C VAL A 64 -6.98 -4.28 -11.51
N CYS A 65 -6.66 -3.25 -10.72
CA CYS A 65 -7.24 -1.91 -10.89
C CYS A 65 -6.88 -1.27 -12.24
N VAL A 66 -5.66 -1.52 -12.75
CA VAL A 66 -5.21 -1.04 -14.06
C VAL A 66 -5.87 -1.86 -15.17
N ALA A 67 -5.81 -3.20 -15.07
CA ALA A 67 -6.36 -4.11 -16.08
C ALA A 67 -7.87 -3.95 -16.29
N ASN A 68 -8.62 -3.62 -15.23
CA ASN A 68 -10.07 -3.46 -15.28
C ASN A 68 -10.53 -2.02 -15.50
N CYS A 69 -9.63 -1.04 -15.70
CA CYS A 69 -10.04 0.34 -15.91
C CYS A 69 -10.70 0.51 -17.30
N PRO A 70 -12.02 0.74 -17.39
CA PRO A 70 -12.73 0.75 -18.69
C PRO A 70 -12.38 1.97 -19.54
N ASN A 71 -11.91 3.05 -18.90
CA ASN A 71 -11.57 4.30 -19.55
C ASN A 71 -10.06 4.44 -19.81
N GLU A 72 -9.27 3.40 -19.51
CA GLU A 72 -7.80 3.43 -19.63
C GLU A 72 -7.14 4.60 -18.88
N ALA A 73 -7.78 5.07 -17.81
CA ALA A 73 -7.33 6.22 -17.03
C ALA A 73 -6.16 5.89 -16.08
N LEU A 74 -5.83 4.61 -15.91
CA LEU A 74 -4.80 4.12 -15.01
C LEU A 74 -3.70 3.43 -15.81
N MET A 75 -2.45 3.75 -15.48
CA MET A 75 -1.26 3.11 -16.03
C MET A 75 -0.31 2.78 -14.86
N LEU A 76 0.32 1.60 -14.91
CA LEU A 76 1.42 1.28 -14.02
C LEU A 76 2.71 1.85 -14.62
N SER A 77 3.35 2.80 -13.93
CA SER A 77 4.65 3.34 -14.33
C SER A 77 5.75 2.86 -13.39
N ALA A 78 6.94 2.65 -13.94
CA ALA A 78 8.16 2.56 -13.15
C ALA A 78 8.63 3.99 -12.83
N ASP A 79 9.23 4.19 -11.65
CA ASP A 79 9.49 5.47 -10.98
C ASP A 79 10.24 6.58 -11.76
N GLU A 80 10.63 6.37 -13.02
CA GLU A 80 11.24 7.42 -13.85
C GLU A 80 10.23 8.41 -14.42
N GLU A 81 9.00 8.00 -14.74
CA GLU A 81 7.98 8.89 -15.32
C GLU A 81 7.13 9.63 -14.27
N ALA A 82 6.93 9.03 -13.10
CA ALA A 82 6.10 9.61 -12.02
C ALA A 82 6.71 10.88 -11.37
N LYS A 83 8.01 11.14 -11.57
CA LYS A 83 8.70 12.33 -11.04
C LYS A 83 8.44 13.59 -11.88
N VAL A 84 8.13 13.45 -13.17
CA VAL A 84 7.93 14.58 -14.10
C VAL A 84 6.59 15.28 -13.87
N LEU A 85 5.58 14.56 -13.38
CA LEU A 85 4.24 15.11 -13.13
C LEU A 85 4.12 15.88 -11.80
N ASN A 86 5.11 15.77 -10.90
CA ASN A 86 5.11 16.43 -9.59
C ASN A 86 6.08 17.63 -9.51
N SER A 87 6.57 18.13 -10.65
CA SER A 87 7.42 19.32 -10.74
C SER A 87 6.70 20.57 -11.26
N GLY A 88 5.37 20.63 -11.09
CA GLY A 88 4.53 21.81 -11.37
C GLY A 88 4.13 22.55 -10.11
#